data_AF-A0A497EER1-F1
#
_entry.id   AF-A0A497EER1-F1
#
_cell.length_a   1.000
_cell.length_b   1.000
_cell.length_c   1.000
_cell.angle_alpha   90.00
_cell.angle_beta   90.00
_cell.angle_gamma   90.00
#
_symmetry.space_group_name_H-M   'P 1'
#
loop_
_entity.id
_entity.type
_entity.pdbx_description
1 polymer ?
#
loop_
_entity_poly.entity_id
_entity_poly.type
_entity_poly.pdbx_seq_one_letter_code
_entity_poly.pdbx_strand_id
1 'polypeptide(L)'
;MRFGAVFSLFVPGVMLVLLSHPVAAQTVVLTEIMQNPAAVADSAGEWFEICNQSWDLPVDIDIDGWTIRDNGADLHIIDNGGSLIIHPGEVLVLGINADLATNGGAPVDYQYSNFILDNGYDEIVLLDGSGVEIDRIEYDDGTTFPDPDGGSMEFIWLDDDNTFGSSWHAFTDATFGDGDYGTPGLRRNPMVDDLPILINEVDADNAGTDTREFIELFDGGFGNTPLDGLVVVLFDGSDDASYSPVFDLGGFVTDANGFFVIGGAGVPNVDLVWPANDWLQNGADAVALYLGDASDFPTDTPVTTLNLIDAIVYDTDDADDPGLLVLLLPSQPQVNENGAGAGTAHSNQRFPDGGVLRETTSYLQVPPTPGMTDVPVELQAFSVQ
;
A
#
# COMPACT_ATOMS: atom_id res chain seq x y z
N MET A 1 64.02 -5.92 32.95
CA MET A 1 62.79 -5.41 32.28
C MET A 1 63.18 -5.11 30.85
N ARG A 2 62.72 -5.75 29.78
CA ARG A 2 61.55 -6.60 29.49
C ARG A 2 61.95 -7.62 28.40
N PHE A 3 61.48 -8.86 28.53
CA PHE A 3 61.26 -9.86 27.44
C PHE A 3 60.08 -9.34 26.56
N GLY A 4 59.77 -9.76 25.32
CA GLY A 4 60.14 -10.86 24.43
C GLY A 4 59.18 -10.88 23.21
N ALA A 5 59.51 -11.73 22.22
CA ALA A 5 58.89 -12.18 20.96
C ALA A 5 57.35 -12.12 20.65
N VAL A 6 57.05 -11.91 19.34
CA VAL A 6 56.13 -12.57 18.35
C VAL A 6 54.61 -12.80 18.68
N PHE A 7 53.69 -12.44 17.75
CA PHE A 7 52.66 -13.28 17.06
C PHE A 7 51.53 -12.47 16.35
N SER A 8 50.98 -13.05 15.27
CA SER A 8 49.89 -12.59 14.39
C SER A 8 48.53 -12.40 15.10
N LEU A 9 47.72 -11.43 14.66
CA LEU A 9 46.27 -11.42 14.92
C LEU A 9 45.50 -10.79 13.73
N PHE A 10 44.49 -11.53 13.27
CA PHE A 10 43.40 -11.08 12.39
C PHE A 10 42.89 -9.69 12.81
N VAL A 11 42.62 -8.80 11.85
CA VAL A 11 41.76 -7.64 12.08
C VAL A 11 40.38 -7.97 11.49
N PRO A 12 39.37 -8.27 12.31
CA PRO A 12 37.98 -8.28 11.87
C PRO A 12 37.50 -6.82 11.77
N GLY A 13 36.67 -6.54 10.77
CA GLY A 13 36.09 -5.22 10.57
C GLY A 13 36.29 -4.72 9.14
N VAL A 14 35.68 -5.42 8.18
CA VAL A 14 35.07 -4.66 7.07
C VAL A 14 33.93 -3.92 7.73
N MET A 15 34.21 -2.70 8.18
CA MET A 15 33.19 -1.72 8.43
C MET A 15 32.52 -1.53 7.08
N LEU A 16 31.41 -2.24 6.87
CA LEU A 16 30.42 -1.85 5.90
C LEU A 16 30.11 -0.41 6.26
N VAL A 17 30.66 0.53 5.50
CA VAL A 17 30.15 1.88 5.49
C VAL A 17 28.80 1.73 4.82
N LEU A 18 27.80 1.32 5.61
CA LEU A 18 26.45 1.78 5.40
C LEU A 18 26.63 3.29 5.33
N LEU A 19 26.51 3.85 4.13
CA LEU A 19 26.04 5.20 4.02
C LEU A 19 24.68 5.16 4.72
N SER A 20 24.68 5.38 6.03
CA SER A 20 23.53 5.92 6.70
C SER A 20 23.33 7.25 5.99
N HIS A 21 22.52 7.24 4.93
CA HIS A 21 21.61 8.34 4.70
C HIS A 21 21.04 8.65 6.09
N PRO A 22 21.06 9.90 6.55
CA PRO A 22 20.36 10.24 7.77
C PRO A 22 18.86 10.07 7.51
N VAL A 23 18.37 8.82 7.46
CA VAL A 23 16.98 8.39 7.45
C VAL A 23 16.50 8.47 8.89
N ALA A 24 16.47 9.69 9.40
CA ALA A 24 15.86 10.02 10.68
C ALA A 24 15.11 11.36 10.59
N ALA A 25 14.78 11.81 9.37
CA ALA A 25 14.11 13.10 9.13
C ALA A 25 12.74 12.96 8.46
N GLN A 26 12.56 12.08 7.47
CA GLN A 26 11.29 11.97 6.72
C GLN A 26 10.43 10.80 7.19
N THR A 27 9.90 10.86 8.42
CA THR A 27 8.90 9.86 8.89
C THR A 27 7.47 10.22 8.49
N VAL A 28 7.23 11.50 8.21
CA VAL A 28 5.97 12.02 7.67
C VAL A 28 6.32 12.78 6.40
N VAL A 29 5.66 12.47 5.29
CA VAL A 29 6.01 12.99 3.96
C VAL A 29 4.80 13.62 3.30
N LEU A 30 4.99 14.74 2.60
CA LEU A 30 3.99 15.40 1.75
C LEU A 30 3.70 14.52 0.52
N THR A 31 2.43 14.15 0.33
CA THR A 31 2.02 13.18 -0.70
C THR A 31 1.14 13.76 -1.79
N GLU A 32 0.37 14.80 -1.48
CA GLU A 32 -0.54 15.43 -2.45
C GLU A 32 -0.74 16.91 -2.11
N ILE A 33 -0.88 17.77 -3.12
CA ILE A 33 -1.05 19.22 -2.94
C ILE A 33 -2.11 19.72 -3.93
N MET A 34 -3.18 20.33 -3.42
CA MET A 34 -4.14 21.12 -4.19
C MET A 34 -3.87 22.60 -3.96
N GLN A 35 -2.99 23.16 -4.79
CA GLN A 35 -2.59 24.56 -4.73
C GLN A 35 -3.57 25.48 -5.47
N ASN A 36 -4.23 25.00 -6.54
CA ASN A 36 -5.04 25.83 -7.44
C ASN A 36 -6.40 25.18 -7.77
N PRO A 37 -7.35 25.16 -6.82
CA PRO A 37 -8.67 24.56 -7.01
C PRO A 37 -9.51 25.33 -8.04
N ALA A 38 -10.31 24.62 -8.84
CA ALA A 38 -11.19 25.24 -9.84
C ALA A 38 -12.68 25.17 -9.46
N ALA A 39 -13.09 24.20 -8.63
CA ALA A 39 -14.48 24.01 -8.21
C ALA A 39 -14.92 25.07 -7.18
N VAL A 40 -14.00 25.49 -6.32
CA VAL A 40 -14.18 26.57 -5.33
C VAL A 40 -12.99 27.53 -5.38
N ALA A 41 -13.09 28.65 -4.67
CA ALA A 41 -11.97 29.60 -4.60
C ALA A 41 -10.84 29.04 -3.72
N ASP A 42 -9.61 29.38 -4.06
CA ASP A 42 -8.33 29.20 -3.34
C ASP A 42 -8.51 29.28 -1.81
N SER A 43 -9.07 30.40 -1.34
CA SER A 43 -9.37 30.66 0.09
C SER A 43 -10.30 29.65 0.79
N ALA A 44 -10.84 28.67 0.07
CA ALA A 44 -11.70 27.62 0.56
C ALA A 44 -11.28 26.21 0.09
N GLY A 45 -10.62 26.06 -1.06
CA GLY A 45 -10.33 24.77 -1.68
C GLY A 45 -8.88 24.29 -1.57
N GLU A 46 -7.98 25.08 -1.00
CA GLU A 46 -6.59 24.69 -0.84
C GLU A 46 -6.38 23.68 0.29
N TRP A 47 -5.60 22.64 -0.01
CA TRP A 47 -5.20 21.61 0.95
C TRP A 47 -3.92 20.89 0.49
N PHE A 48 -3.28 20.21 1.42
CA PHE A 48 -2.20 19.27 1.13
C PHE A 48 -2.36 18.03 2.03
N GLU A 49 -1.75 16.93 1.62
CA GLU A 49 -1.79 15.64 2.29
C GLU A 49 -0.41 15.26 2.81
N ILE A 50 -0.38 14.61 3.98
CA ILE A 50 0.81 14.02 4.56
C ILE A 50 0.58 12.54 4.87
N CYS A 51 1.62 11.71 4.72
CA CYS A 51 1.60 10.29 5.02
C CYS A 51 2.65 9.92 6.08
N ASN A 52 2.29 9.08 7.05
CA ASN A 52 3.27 8.49 7.97
C ASN A 52 3.92 7.27 7.33
N GLN A 53 5.20 7.40 6.95
CA GLN A 53 5.97 6.36 6.28
C GLN A 53 6.81 5.49 7.24
N SER A 54 6.43 5.38 8.52
CA SER A 54 7.15 4.55 9.50
C SER A 54 6.97 3.04 9.28
N TRP A 55 7.24 2.54 8.07
CA TRP A 55 7.05 1.15 7.66
C TRP A 55 8.00 0.18 8.38
N ASP A 56 9.28 0.58 8.53
CA ASP A 56 10.33 -0.27 9.09
C ASP A 56 10.23 -0.41 10.62
N LEU A 57 9.65 0.60 11.28
CA LEU A 57 9.43 0.68 12.71
C LEU A 57 8.08 1.36 12.95
N PRO A 58 6.97 0.60 12.88
CA PRO A 58 5.61 1.14 13.01
C PRO A 58 5.46 1.96 14.28
N VAL A 59 5.29 3.27 14.12
CA VAL A 59 5.03 4.20 15.22
C VAL A 59 3.90 5.14 14.86
N ASP A 60 2.95 5.27 15.79
CA ASP A 60 1.98 6.36 15.77
C ASP A 60 2.72 7.68 15.96
N ILE A 61 2.44 8.66 15.10
CA ILE A 61 3.04 9.99 15.18
C ILE A 61 1.96 10.98 15.58
N ASP A 62 2.16 11.67 16.70
CA ASP A 62 1.32 12.79 17.11
C ASP A 62 1.88 14.08 16.50
N ILE A 63 1.12 14.70 15.62
CA ILE A 63 1.48 15.95 14.95
C ILE A 63 0.90 17.19 15.66
N ASP A 64 0.17 17.02 16.76
CA ASP A 64 -0.26 18.17 17.58
C ASP A 64 0.97 18.92 18.11
N GLY A 65 0.99 20.24 17.93
CA GLY A 65 2.11 21.12 18.22
C GLY A 65 3.19 21.21 17.13
N TRP A 66 3.05 20.51 16.00
CA TRP A 66 3.92 20.69 14.83
C TRP A 66 3.64 22.03 14.13
N THR A 67 4.54 22.48 13.27
CA THR A 67 4.40 23.73 12.52
C THR A 67 4.42 23.47 11.02
N ILE A 68 3.47 24.07 10.31
CA ILE A 68 3.42 24.19 8.85
C ILE A 68 3.81 25.63 8.51
N ARG A 69 4.71 25.85 7.56
CA ARG A 69 5.14 27.20 7.17
C ARG A 69 5.69 27.24 5.76
N ASP A 70 5.81 28.44 5.23
CA ASP A 70 6.61 28.75 4.04
C ASP A 70 8.04 29.24 4.42
N ASN A 71 8.86 29.62 3.43
CA ASN A 71 10.11 30.32 3.69
C ASN A 71 9.91 31.81 4.06
N GLY A 72 8.69 32.32 3.88
CA GLY A 72 8.24 33.67 4.15
C GLY A 72 7.84 33.90 5.61
N ALA A 73 6.66 34.50 5.78
CA ALA A 73 6.14 34.91 7.09
C ALA A 73 4.91 34.10 7.52
N ASP A 74 4.40 33.23 6.65
CA ASP A 74 3.12 32.58 6.80
C ASP A 74 3.36 31.21 7.47
N LEU A 75 2.74 31.02 8.63
CA LEU A 75 2.89 29.79 9.40
C LEU A 75 1.63 29.49 10.21
N HIS A 76 1.44 28.20 10.46
CA HIS A 76 0.41 27.67 11.33
C HIS A 76 1.01 26.65 12.28
N ILE A 77 0.71 26.76 13.58
CA ILE A 77 1.04 25.72 14.57
C ILE A 77 -0.21 24.86 14.71
N ILE A 78 -0.06 23.55 14.50
CA ILE A 78 -1.12 22.58 14.69
C ILE A 78 -1.50 22.59 16.18
N ASP A 79 -2.73 23.00 16.46
CA ASP A 79 -3.39 22.95 17.76
C ASP A 79 -4.77 22.33 17.55
N ASN A 80 -4.83 21.00 17.66
CA ASN A 80 -6.04 20.20 17.49
C ASN A 80 -6.87 20.12 18.80
N GLY A 81 -6.42 20.79 19.87
CA GLY A 81 -7.03 20.70 21.20
C GLY A 81 -6.82 19.35 21.89
N GLY A 82 -5.89 18.54 21.37
CA GLY A 82 -5.55 17.18 21.79
C GLY A 82 -4.74 16.49 20.69
N SER A 83 -4.32 15.24 20.93
CA SER A 83 -3.52 14.49 19.95
C SER A 83 -4.16 14.45 18.57
N LEU A 84 -3.34 14.64 17.55
CA LEU A 84 -3.67 14.41 16.15
C LEU A 84 -2.72 13.33 15.66
N ILE A 85 -3.17 12.09 15.77
CA ILE A 85 -2.35 10.92 15.47
C ILE A 85 -2.47 10.59 13.99
N ILE A 86 -1.33 10.32 13.36
CA ILE A 86 -1.25 9.63 12.08
C ILE A 86 -0.62 8.25 12.32
N HIS A 87 -1.38 7.19 12.06
CA HIS A 87 -0.94 5.81 12.17
C HIS A 87 0.03 5.45 11.04
N PRO A 88 0.89 4.42 11.20
CA PRO A 88 1.76 3.96 10.12
C PRO A 88 0.96 3.66 8.84
N GLY A 89 1.30 4.37 7.76
CA GLY A 89 0.65 4.28 6.47
C GLY A 89 -0.65 5.05 6.30
N GLU A 90 -1.16 5.68 7.35
CA GLU A 90 -2.29 6.59 7.26
C GLU A 90 -1.86 7.90 6.56
N VAL A 91 -2.85 8.57 5.97
CA VAL A 91 -2.72 9.92 5.42
C VAL A 91 -3.62 10.89 6.20
N LEU A 92 -3.22 12.14 6.30
CA LEU A 92 -4.07 13.23 6.80
C LEU A 92 -4.13 14.36 5.79
N VAL A 93 -5.32 14.89 5.58
CA VAL A 93 -5.58 16.06 4.73
C VAL A 93 -5.64 17.32 5.60
N LEU A 94 -4.73 18.26 5.33
CA LEU A 94 -4.66 19.55 5.99
C LEU A 94 -5.11 20.63 5.01
N GLY A 95 -6.10 21.43 5.39
CA GLY A 95 -6.73 22.41 4.47
C GLY A 95 -7.11 23.72 5.11
N ILE A 96 -7.32 24.75 4.29
CA ILE A 96 -7.72 26.09 4.76
C ILE A 96 -9.17 26.14 5.28
N ASN A 97 -10.00 25.18 4.88
CA ASN A 97 -11.41 25.09 5.22
C ASN A 97 -11.87 23.62 5.37
N ALA A 98 -12.34 23.23 6.57
CA ALA A 98 -12.86 21.88 6.81
C ALA A 98 -14.38 21.75 6.63
N ASP A 99 -15.09 22.82 6.29
CA ASP A 99 -16.52 22.71 5.96
C ASP A 99 -16.70 22.14 4.55
N LEU A 100 -16.94 20.82 4.50
CA LEU A 100 -17.21 20.02 3.29
C LEU A 100 -18.20 20.65 2.32
N ALA A 101 -19.17 21.45 2.79
CA ALA A 101 -20.17 22.08 1.93
C ALA A 101 -19.63 23.30 1.17
N THR A 102 -18.42 23.78 1.50
CA THR A 102 -17.85 25.02 1.00
C THR A 102 -16.40 24.90 0.53
N ASN A 103 -15.73 23.81 0.87
CA ASN A 103 -14.33 23.55 0.49
C ASN A 103 -14.17 22.73 -0.81
N GLY A 104 -15.24 22.56 -1.58
CA GLY A 104 -15.23 21.73 -2.79
C GLY A 104 -15.34 20.23 -2.52
N GLY A 105 -15.59 19.82 -1.26
CA GLY A 105 -15.83 18.44 -0.85
C GLY A 105 -14.57 17.66 -0.46
N ALA A 106 -13.44 18.33 -0.19
CA ALA A 106 -12.23 17.71 0.33
C ALA A 106 -12.42 17.27 1.81
N PRO A 107 -12.15 16.00 2.17
CA PRO A 107 -12.24 15.50 3.55
C PRO A 107 -11.07 16.01 4.42
N VAL A 108 -11.03 17.30 4.70
CA VAL A 108 -9.98 17.93 5.53
C VAL A 108 -10.08 17.42 6.98
N ASP A 109 -9.05 16.71 7.42
CA ASP A 109 -8.90 16.20 8.79
C ASP A 109 -8.50 17.30 9.77
N TYR A 110 -7.70 18.26 9.31
CA TYR A 110 -7.26 19.39 10.11
C TYR A 110 -7.31 20.72 9.35
N GLN A 111 -8.06 21.68 9.92
CA GLN A 111 -8.14 23.01 9.35
C GLN A 111 -6.99 23.90 9.87
N TYR A 112 -6.13 24.37 8.98
CA TYR A 112 -5.11 25.37 9.29
C TYR A 112 -5.60 26.80 9.01
N SER A 113 -4.79 27.79 9.42
CA SER A 113 -5.04 29.21 9.15
C SER A 113 -3.74 30.01 9.10
N ASN A 114 -3.71 31.15 8.41
CA ASN A 114 -2.50 32.00 8.26
C ASN A 114 -1.31 31.29 7.57
N PHE A 115 -1.61 30.23 6.84
CA PHE A 115 -0.76 29.57 5.86
C PHE A 115 -1.56 29.57 4.55
N ILE A 116 -0.92 29.89 3.44
CA ILE A 116 -1.54 30.08 2.13
C ILE A 116 -0.69 29.29 1.13
N LEU A 117 -1.31 28.67 0.13
CA LEU A 117 -0.60 28.08 -0.99
C LEU A 117 -0.68 29.06 -2.17
N ASP A 118 0.45 29.47 -2.75
CA ASP A 118 0.45 30.25 -4.00
C ASP A 118 0.21 29.32 -5.20
N ASN A 119 -0.61 29.76 -6.17
CA ASN A 119 -0.88 28.95 -7.36
C ASN A 119 0.36 28.67 -8.22
N GLY A 120 1.44 29.46 -8.09
CA GLY A 120 2.66 29.29 -8.87
C GLY A 120 3.86 28.82 -8.05
N TYR A 121 4.49 29.72 -7.29
CA TYR A 121 5.71 29.42 -6.53
C TYR A 121 5.44 29.47 -5.03
N ASP A 122 5.69 28.37 -4.34
CA ASP A 122 5.60 28.36 -2.88
C ASP A 122 6.39 27.21 -2.25
N GLU A 123 6.43 27.23 -0.92
CA GLU A 123 7.01 26.18 -0.11
C GLU A 123 6.07 25.66 0.97
N ILE A 124 6.08 24.35 1.17
CA ILE A 124 5.46 23.71 2.33
C ILE A 124 6.59 23.10 3.16
N VAL A 125 6.79 23.62 4.37
CA VAL A 125 7.82 23.14 5.30
C VAL A 125 7.15 22.63 6.58
N LEU A 126 7.35 21.36 6.87
CA LEU A 126 6.82 20.69 8.05
C LEU A 126 7.89 20.60 9.14
N LEU A 127 7.63 21.17 10.32
CA LEU A 127 8.50 21.09 11.48
C LEU A 127 7.82 20.33 12.62
N ASP A 128 8.56 19.46 13.31
CA ASP A 128 8.07 18.84 14.55
C ASP A 128 7.91 19.85 15.69
N GLY A 129 7.32 19.41 16.81
CA GLY A 129 7.13 20.25 18.01
C GLY A 129 8.43 20.74 18.68
N SER A 130 9.60 20.26 18.25
CA SER A 130 10.91 20.76 18.67
C SER A 130 11.55 21.75 17.67
N GLY A 131 10.92 21.93 16.51
CA GLY A 131 11.38 22.80 15.42
C GLY A 131 12.34 22.12 14.45
N VAL A 132 12.42 20.79 14.44
CA VAL A 132 13.19 20.02 13.46
C VAL A 132 12.37 19.88 12.18
N GLU A 133 12.98 20.16 11.04
CA GLU A 133 12.35 19.95 9.73
C GLU A 133 12.20 18.45 9.46
N ILE A 134 10.96 18.04 9.24
CA ILE A 134 10.56 16.67 8.93
C ILE A 134 10.51 16.50 7.42
N ASP A 135 9.86 17.44 6.74
CA ASP A 135 9.73 17.40 5.29
C ASP A 135 9.57 18.80 4.68
N ARG A 136 9.87 18.91 3.38
CA ARG A 136 9.84 20.16 2.63
C ARG A 136 9.49 19.91 1.16
N ILE A 137 8.64 20.76 0.61
CA ILE A 137 8.48 20.97 -0.84
C ILE A 137 8.71 22.43 -1.18
N GLU A 138 9.33 22.68 -2.33
CA GLU A 138 9.46 23.99 -2.96
C GLU A 138 8.98 23.86 -4.41
N TYR A 139 7.67 23.94 -4.61
CA TYR A 139 7.09 23.78 -5.94
C TYR A 139 7.24 25.06 -6.76
N ASP A 140 7.12 24.91 -8.07
CA ASP A 140 7.27 26.01 -9.01
C ASP A 140 6.11 26.06 -10.01
N ASP A 141 5.99 27.20 -10.69
CA ASP A 141 4.97 27.54 -11.69
C ASP A 141 5.14 26.71 -12.99
N GLY A 142 5.12 25.38 -12.86
CA GLY A 142 5.22 24.42 -13.96
C GLY A 142 6.61 24.25 -14.57
N THR A 143 7.68 24.73 -13.92
CA THR A 143 9.04 24.67 -14.47
C THR A 143 9.69 23.30 -14.27
N THR A 144 9.55 22.74 -13.08
CA THR A 144 10.03 21.41 -12.69
C THR A 144 8.98 20.60 -11.95
N PHE A 145 8.09 21.25 -11.19
CA PHE A 145 6.92 20.62 -10.59
C PHE A 145 5.72 20.70 -11.55
N PRO A 146 4.75 19.79 -11.45
CA PRO A 146 3.47 19.95 -12.15
C PRO A 146 2.74 21.20 -11.65
N ASP A 147 1.94 21.84 -12.51
CA ASP A 147 1.13 23.01 -12.13
C ASP A 147 -0.28 22.89 -12.74
N PRO A 148 -1.14 22.03 -12.16
CA PRO A 148 -2.51 21.84 -12.62
C PRO A 148 -3.48 22.94 -12.14
N ASP A 149 -4.37 23.38 -13.05
CA ASP A 149 -5.59 24.13 -12.71
C ASP A 149 -6.74 23.16 -12.40
N GLY A 150 -7.25 23.17 -11.17
CA GLY A 150 -8.35 22.29 -10.74
C GLY A 150 -7.95 20.83 -10.61
N GLY A 151 -6.65 20.54 -10.49
CA GLY A 151 -6.10 19.23 -10.16
C GLY A 151 -5.06 19.36 -9.06
N SER A 152 -4.76 18.26 -8.37
CA SER A 152 -3.66 18.21 -7.41
C SER A 152 -2.34 17.80 -8.07
N MET A 153 -1.23 18.13 -7.42
CA MET A 153 0.05 17.46 -7.62
C MET A 153 0.13 16.27 -6.68
N GLU A 154 0.50 15.09 -7.18
CA GLU A 154 0.66 13.86 -6.38
C GLU A 154 2.09 13.31 -6.48
N PHE A 155 2.64 12.90 -5.34
CA PHE A 155 3.98 12.36 -5.20
C PHE A 155 4.05 10.90 -5.68
N ILE A 156 4.85 10.63 -6.72
CA ILE A 156 4.87 9.39 -7.51
C ILE A 156 5.43 8.19 -6.71
N TRP A 157 6.49 8.37 -5.94
CA TRP A 157 7.12 7.23 -5.25
C TRP A 157 7.41 7.63 -3.81
N LEU A 158 6.71 7.03 -2.85
CA LEU A 158 6.88 7.34 -1.43
C LEU A 158 8.33 7.18 -0.94
N ASP A 159 9.14 6.36 -1.62
CA ASP A 159 10.55 6.12 -1.31
C ASP A 159 11.54 7.01 -2.09
N ASP A 160 11.06 7.86 -3.01
CA ASP A 160 11.88 8.85 -3.70
C ASP A 160 12.07 10.12 -2.86
N ASP A 161 12.87 11.04 -3.38
CA ASP A 161 13.02 12.37 -2.80
C ASP A 161 11.96 13.30 -3.40
N ASN A 162 10.99 13.68 -2.56
CA ASN A 162 9.89 14.56 -2.92
C ASN A 162 10.33 16.00 -3.20
N THR A 163 11.58 16.38 -2.91
CA THR A 163 12.11 17.70 -3.26
C THR A 163 12.40 17.86 -4.76
N PHE A 164 12.33 16.78 -5.55
CA PHE A 164 12.43 16.84 -7.01
C PHE A 164 11.05 16.83 -7.66
N GLY A 165 10.73 17.85 -8.45
CA GLY A 165 9.48 17.91 -9.20
C GLY A 165 9.28 16.76 -10.21
N SER A 166 10.35 16.06 -10.62
CA SER A 166 10.26 14.83 -11.42
C SER A 166 9.64 13.65 -10.68
N SER A 167 9.58 13.73 -9.35
CA SER A 167 8.93 12.76 -8.48
C SER A 167 7.46 13.10 -8.25
N TRP A 168 6.92 14.13 -8.90
CA TRP A 168 5.52 14.56 -8.80
C TRP A 168 4.85 14.48 -10.17
N HIS A 169 3.54 14.27 -10.17
CA HIS A 169 2.72 14.33 -11.37
C HIS A 169 1.44 15.13 -11.11
N ALA A 170 0.88 15.74 -12.16
CA ALA A 170 -0.45 16.34 -12.08
C ALA A 170 -1.48 15.23 -12.13
N PHE A 171 -2.36 15.17 -11.15
CA PHE A 171 -3.42 14.17 -11.09
C PHE A 171 -4.65 14.66 -11.84
N THR A 172 -5.11 13.85 -12.80
CA THR A 172 -6.27 14.18 -13.66
C THR A 172 -7.24 13.02 -13.88
N ASP A 173 -7.10 11.94 -13.11
CA ASP A 173 -7.73 10.66 -13.46
C ASP A 173 -9.04 10.42 -12.68
N ALA A 174 -9.20 11.05 -11.53
CA ALA A 174 -10.42 11.03 -10.73
C ALA A 174 -10.71 12.40 -10.13
N THR A 175 -11.99 12.69 -9.92
CA THR A 175 -12.44 13.90 -9.23
C THR A 175 -12.95 13.57 -7.84
N PHE A 176 -12.77 14.49 -6.89
CA PHE A 176 -13.44 14.46 -5.60
C PHE A 176 -14.51 15.55 -5.52
N GLY A 177 -15.43 15.39 -4.56
CA GLY A 177 -16.41 16.42 -4.20
C GLY A 177 -17.12 17.09 -5.39
N ASP A 178 -16.91 18.40 -5.53
CA ASP A 178 -17.58 19.26 -6.52
C ASP A 178 -16.93 19.25 -7.91
N GLY A 179 -15.84 18.49 -8.12
CA GLY A 179 -15.30 18.17 -9.45
C GLY A 179 -13.86 18.56 -9.73
N ASP A 180 -13.09 19.01 -8.73
CA ASP A 180 -11.62 19.11 -8.87
C ASP A 180 -10.99 17.71 -8.91
N TYR A 181 -9.88 17.57 -9.63
CA TYR A 181 -9.11 16.33 -9.69
C TYR A 181 -8.20 16.19 -8.47
N GLY A 182 -8.17 15.00 -7.89
CA GLY A 182 -7.31 14.69 -6.75
C GLY A 182 -7.86 13.53 -5.94
N THR A 183 -7.08 13.06 -4.97
CA THR A 183 -7.47 11.98 -4.07
C THR A 183 -7.28 12.26 -2.58
N PRO A 184 -7.78 13.41 -2.08
CA PRO A 184 -7.60 13.79 -0.69
C PRO A 184 -8.09 12.70 0.27
N GLY A 185 -7.20 12.25 1.16
CA GLY A 185 -7.50 11.28 2.22
C GLY A 185 -7.47 9.85 1.73
N LEU A 186 -7.09 9.60 0.48
CA LEU A 186 -6.85 8.28 -0.05
C LEU A 186 -5.35 8.09 -0.21
N ARG A 187 -4.78 7.17 0.56
CA ARG A 187 -3.38 6.77 0.38
C ARG A 187 -3.17 6.21 -1.03
N ARG A 188 -2.60 6.99 -1.93
CA ARG A 188 -2.06 6.54 -3.21
C ARG A 188 -0.59 6.15 -3.08
N ASN A 189 -0.24 5.00 -3.63
CA ASN A 189 1.13 4.58 -3.88
C ASN A 189 1.26 4.46 -5.39
N PRO A 190 1.90 5.41 -6.08
CA PRO A 190 1.86 5.42 -7.55
C PRO A 190 2.66 4.30 -8.26
N MET A 191 3.10 3.26 -7.54
CA MET A 191 3.38 1.91 -8.13
C MET A 191 2.10 1.17 -8.49
N VAL A 192 0.95 1.73 -8.13
CA VAL A 192 -0.33 1.03 -8.05
C VAL A 192 -1.51 1.95 -8.39
N ASP A 193 -1.28 3.04 -9.14
CA ASP A 193 -2.35 3.92 -9.61
C ASP A 193 -2.74 3.73 -11.07
N ASP A 194 -2.58 2.50 -11.55
CA ASP A 194 -3.73 1.82 -12.15
C ASP A 194 -4.15 0.66 -11.22
N LEU A 195 -4.60 1.04 -10.02
CA LEU A 195 -5.36 0.29 -9.01
C LEU A 195 -4.68 -0.92 -8.36
N PRO A 196 -4.91 -1.17 -7.06
CA PRO A 196 -4.24 -2.25 -6.38
C PRO A 196 -4.73 -3.59 -6.86
N ILE A 197 -3.89 -4.22 -7.67
CA ILE A 197 -3.80 -5.68 -7.75
C ILE A 197 -3.74 -6.19 -6.32
N LEU A 198 -4.71 -7.01 -5.96
CA LEU A 198 -4.81 -7.65 -4.66
C LEU A 198 -5.04 -9.14 -4.83
N ILE A 199 -4.91 -9.90 -3.75
CA ILE A 199 -5.27 -11.32 -3.72
C ILE A 199 -6.78 -11.38 -3.46
N ASN A 200 -7.54 -11.94 -4.40
CA ASN A 200 -9.01 -12.01 -4.34
C ASN A 200 -9.51 -13.35 -3.80
N GLU A 201 -8.89 -14.44 -4.25
CA GLU A 201 -9.32 -15.79 -3.92
C GLU A 201 -8.11 -16.74 -3.78
N VAL A 202 -8.15 -17.61 -2.78
CA VAL A 202 -7.15 -18.68 -2.56
C VAL A 202 -7.87 -19.98 -2.23
N ASP A 203 -7.52 -21.05 -2.94
CA ASP A 203 -8.00 -22.42 -2.71
C ASP A 203 -6.76 -23.32 -2.54
N ALA A 204 -6.51 -23.79 -1.32
CA ALA A 204 -5.36 -24.62 -0.97
C ALA A 204 -5.77 -26.09 -0.80
N ASP A 205 -6.86 -26.34 -0.07
CA ASP A 205 -7.33 -27.69 0.21
C ASP A 205 -8.37 -28.17 -0.81
N ASN A 206 -8.04 -29.20 -1.58
CA ASN A 206 -8.99 -29.84 -2.48
C ASN A 206 -9.34 -31.28 -2.04
N ALA A 207 -10.44 -31.80 -2.59
CA ALA A 207 -10.80 -33.19 -2.37
C ALA A 207 -9.76 -34.16 -2.97
N GLY A 208 -8.92 -34.75 -2.12
CA GLY A 208 -8.07 -35.89 -2.43
C GLY A 208 -6.61 -35.52 -2.66
N THR A 209 -6.21 -35.38 -3.92
CA THR A 209 -4.89 -34.81 -4.28
C THR A 209 -5.16 -33.43 -4.80
N ASP A 210 -4.36 -32.46 -4.36
CA ASP A 210 -4.58 -31.06 -4.61
C ASP A 210 -4.14 -30.77 -6.05
N THR A 211 -5.13 -30.76 -6.95
CA THR A 211 -4.94 -30.66 -8.41
C THR A 211 -5.62 -29.43 -8.99
N ARG A 212 -6.29 -28.66 -8.12
CA ARG A 212 -7.04 -27.46 -8.43
C ARG A 212 -6.71 -26.33 -7.45
N GLU A 213 -5.54 -26.37 -6.81
CA GLU A 213 -5.06 -25.24 -6.03
C GLU A 213 -4.90 -24.02 -6.94
N PHE A 214 -5.27 -22.86 -6.43
CA PHE A 214 -5.05 -21.61 -7.14
C PHE A 214 -4.98 -20.39 -6.20
N ILE A 215 -4.41 -19.34 -6.77
CA ILE A 215 -4.37 -17.98 -6.25
C ILE A 215 -4.93 -17.10 -7.36
N GLU A 216 -5.92 -16.28 -7.04
CA GLU A 216 -6.49 -15.29 -7.95
C GLU A 216 -6.11 -13.89 -7.50
N LEU A 217 -5.71 -13.07 -8.47
CA LEU A 217 -5.52 -11.64 -8.29
C LEU A 217 -6.68 -10.86 -8.93
N PHE A 218 -7.00 -9.70 -8.38
CA PHE A 218 -8.03 -8.81 -8.91
C PHE A 218 -7.54 -7.35 -8.96
N ASP A 219 -7.80 -6.66 -10.06
CA ASP A 219 -7.40 -5.26 -10.28
C ASP A 219 -8.48 -4.22 -9.96
N GLY A 220 -9.61 -4.63 -9.38
CA GLY A 220 -10.76 -3.75 -9.16
C GLY A 220 -11.76 -3.73 -10.33
N GLY A 221 -11.55 -4.54 -11.37
CA GLY A 221 -12.46 -4.69 -12.51
C GLY A 221 -12.11 -3.83 -13.71
N PHE A 222 -10.89 -3.31 -13.77
CA PHE A 222 -10.39 -2.44 -14.84
C PHE A 222 -10.03 -3.25 -16.06
N GLY A 223 -9.35 -4.38 -15.81
CA GLY A 223 -9.00 -5.38 -16.78
C GLY A 223 -7.84 -4.98 -17.70
N ASN A 224 -7.11 -6.00 -18.16
CA ASN A 224 -5.88 -5.86 -18.95
C ASN A 224 -4.78 -5.05 -18.26
N THR A 225 -4.79 -5.00 -16.94
CA THR A 225 -3.78 -4.33 -16.11
C THR A 225 -2.47 -5.12 -16.16
N PRO A 226 -1.36 -4.52 -16.60
CA PRO A 226 -0.04 -5.16 -16.56
C PRO A 226 0.39 -5.52 -15.14
N LEU A 227 0.97 -6.71 -14.99
CA LEU A 227 1.46 -7.22 -13.70
C LEU A 227 3.00 -7.15 -13.60
N ASP A 228 3.63 -6.34 -14.46
CA ASP A 228 5.07 -6.15 -14.49
C ASP A 228 5.60 -5.59 -13.15
N GLY A 229 6.66 -6.20 -12.62
CA GLY A 229 7.25 -5.82 -11.34
C GLY A 229 6.52 -6.37 -10.11
N LEU A 230 5.54 -7.25 -10.31
CA LEU A 230 4.84 -7.95 -9.23
C LEU A 230 5.31 -9.39 -9.09
N VAL A 231 5.31 -9.87 -7.85
CA VAL A 231 5.66 -11.26 -7.51
C VAL A 231 4.73 -11.81 -6.44
N VAL A 232 4.26 -13.05 -6.62
CA VAL A 232 3.55 -13.81 -5.59
C VAL A 232 4.52 -14.75 -4.90
N VAL A 233 4.57 -14.66 -3.57
CA VAL A 233 5.46 -15.41 -2.68
C VAL A 233 4.62 -16.21 -1.70
N LEU A 234 5.01 -17.47 -1.48
CA LEU A 234 4.35 -18.37 -0.53
C LEU A 234 5.22 -18.53 0.71
N PHE A 235 4.63 -18.50 1.90
CA PHE A 235 5.33 -18.69 3.18
C PHE A 235 4.79 -19.90 3.94
N ASP A 236 5.72 -20.68 4.49
CA ASP A 236 5.47 -21.89 5.28
C ASP A 236 5.33 -21.49 6.76
N GLY A 237 4.18 -21.74 7.38
CA GLY A 237 4.00 -21.39 8.80
C GLY A 237 4.72 -22.30 9.77
N SER A 238 5.38 -23.38 9.31
CA SER A 238 6.21 -24.18 10.20
C SER A 238 7.52 -23.49 10.59
N ASP A 239 8.01 -22.54 9.77
CA ASP A 239 9.24 -21.79 10.02
C ASP A 239 9.26 -20.31 9.60
N ASP A 240 8.11 -19.76 9.18
CA ASP A 240 7.92 -18.37 8.74
C ASP A 240 8.83 -17.98 7.56
N ALA A 241 9.13 -18.92 6.67
CA ALA A 241 10.03 -18.71 5.54
C ALA A 241 9.39 -19.03 4.19
N SER A 242 9.86 -18.35 3.14
CA SER A 242 9.31 -18.48 1.80
C SER A 242 9.65 -19.85 1.20
N TYR A 243 8.72 -20.49 0.50
CA TYR A 243 8.98 -21.71 -0.24
C TYR A 243 8.74 -21.56 -1.75
N SER A 244 9.17 -22.56 -2.52
CA SER A 244 8.99 -22.60 -3.96
C SER A 244 7.65 -23.25 -4.31
N PRO A 245 6.88 -22.73 -5.27
CA PRO A 245 7.25 -21.67 -6.22
C PRO A 245 7.12 -20.23 -5.72
N VAL A 246 7.94 -19.36 -6.30
CA VAL A 246 7.75 -17.89 -6.32
C VAL A 246 7.37 -17.50 -7.74
N PHE A 247 6.28 -16.77 -7.91
CA PHE A 247 5.71 -16.45 -9.22
C PHE A 247 6.04 -15.02 -9.64
N ASP A 248 6.98 -14.88 -10.56
CA ASP A 248 7.23 -13.63 -11.29
C ASP A 248 6.08 -13.38 -12.28
N LEU A 249 5.43 -12.21 -12.16
CA LEU A 249 4.27 -11.84 -12.97
C LEU A 249 4.65 -10.94 -14.16
N GLY A 250 5.95 -10.72 -14.40
CA GLY A 250 6.46 -9.97 -15.54
C GLY A 250 5.93 -10.46 -16.89
N GLY A 251 5.38 -9.54 -17.68
CA GLY A 251 4.81 -9.79 -19.00
C GLY A 251 3.40 -10.39 -18.99
N PHE A 252 2.77 -10.56 -17.83
CA PHE A 252 1.37 -10.93 -17.71
C PHE A 252 0.46 -9.69 -17.56
N VAL A 253 -0.82 -9.89 -17.83
CA VAL A 253 -1.89 -8.89 -17.67
C VAL A 253 -3.12 -9.57 -17.07
N THR A 254 -3.95 -8.86 -16.31
CA THR A 254 -5.29 -9.33 -15.93
C THR A 254 -6.19 -9.52 -17.15
N ASP A 255 -7.26 -10.28 -17.02
CA ASP A 255 -8.29 -10.46 -18.04
C ASP A 255 -9.14 -9.19 -18.20
N ALA A 256 -10.11 -9.20 -19.12
CA ALA A 256 -10.94 -8.02 -19.38
C ALA A 256 -11.91 -7.65 -18.25
N ASN A 257 -12.09 -8.53 -17.26
CA ASN A 257 -12.91 -8.29 -16.07
C ASN A 257 -12.07 -8.02 -14.82
N GLY A 258 -10.74 -8.00 -14.95
CA GLY A 258 -9.83 -7.67 -13.88
C GLY A 258 -9.19 -8.83 -13.14
N PHE A 259 -9.40 -10.07 -13.56
CA PHE A 259 -8.91 -11.26 -12.86
C PHE A 259 -7.61 -11.80 -13.46
N PHE A 260 -6.75 -12.38 -12.63
CA PHE A 260 -5.61 -13.16 -13.07
C PHE A 260 -5.43 -14.40 -12.19
N VAL A 261 -5.50 -15.59 -12.78
CA VAL A 261 -5.51 -16.85 -12.02
C VAL A 261 -4.18 -17.60 -12.19
N ILE A 262 -3.50 -17.83 -11.07
CA ILE A 262 -2.33 -18.72 -10.94
C ILE A 262 -2.83 -20.05 -10.40
N GLY A 263 -2.61 -21.17 -11.09
CA GLY A 263 -3.18 -22.43 -10.62
C GLY A 263 -2.75 -23.69 -11.34
N GLY A 264 -3.23 -24.82 -10.84
CA GLY A 264 -3.06 -26.12 -11.49
C GLY A 264 -3.76 -26.18 -12.86
N ALA A 265 -3.31 -27.07 -13.75
CA ALA A 265 -3.91 -27.22 -15.10
C ALA A 265 -5.40 -27.66 -15.09
N GLY A 266 -5.93 -28.09 -13.94
CA GLY A 266 -7.33 -28.45 -13.74
C GLY A 266 -8.23 -27.29 -13.32
N VAL A 267 -7.67 -26.11 -13.04
CA VAL A 267 -8.38 -24.90 -12.61
C VAL A 267 -8.99 -24.21 -13.83
N PRO A 268 -10.31 -23.89 -13.82
CA PRO A 268 -10.92 -23.06 -14.87
C PRO A 268 -10.26 -21.68 -14.97
N ASN A 269 -10.23 -21.10 -16.17
CA ASN A 269 -9.74 -19.73 -16.40
C ASN A 269 -8.31 -19.44 -15.91
N VAL A 270 -7.46 -20.47 -15.78
CA VAL A 270 -6.06 -20.29 -15.37
C VAL A 270 -5.23 -19.55 -16.41
N ASP A 271 -4.54 -18.50 -16.00
CA ASP A 271 -3.66 -17.68 -16.82
C ASP A 271 -2.20 -18.12 -16.69
N LEU A 272 -1.76 -18.43 -15.47
CA LEU A 272 -0.44 -18.97 -15.17
C LEU A 272 -0.56 -20.40 -14.63
N VAL A 273 -0.25 -21.38 -15.49
CA VAL A 273 -0.36 -22.80 -15.14
C VAL A 273 0.87 -23.29 -14.39
N TRP A 274 0.67 -23.80 -13.18
CA TRP A 274 1.65 -24.60 -12.45
C TRP A 274 1.41 -26.10 -12.68
N PRO A 275 2.44 -26.89 -13.08
CA PRO A 275 2.25 -28.27 -13.51
C PRO A 275 2.28 -29.30 -12.38
N ALA A 276 2.67 -28.91 -11.16
CA ALA A 276 2.69 -29.80 -10.02
C ALA A 276 1.35 -29.76 -9.26
N ASN A 277 1.09 -30.83 -8.53
CA ASN A 277 0.01 -30.94 -7.56
C ASN A 277 0.59 -30.68 -6.17
N ASP A 278 -0.26 -30.38 -5.19
CA ASP A 278 0.11 -30.21 -3.78
C ASP A 278 1.23 -29.15 -3.66
N TRP A 279 1.08 -28.04 -4.39
CA TRP A 279 2.09 -26.98 -4.51
C TRP A 279 1.80 -25.76 -3.64
N LEU A 280 0.54 -25.57 -3.25
CA LEU A 280 0.09 -24.62 -2.26
C LEU A 280 -0.20 -25.42 -0.98
N GLN A 281 0.55 -25.16 0.08
CA GLN A 281 0.50 -26.03 1.26
C GLN A 281 -0.85 -25.95 1.99
N ASN A 282 -1.32 -27.11 2.46
CA ASN A 282 -2.37 -27.20 3.46
C ASN A 282 -1.74 -27.01 4.84
N GLY A 283 -2.29 -26.10 5.64
CA GLY A 283 -1.73 -25.74 6.92
C GLY A 283 -1.89 -24.25 7.19
N ALA A 284 -1.44 -23.80 8.35
CA ALA A 284 -1.29 -22.37 8.62
C ALA A 284 -0.14 -21.83 7.77
N ASP A 285 -0.46 -21.13 6.70
CA ASP A 285 0.49 -20.68 5.67
C ASP A 285 0.06 -19.31 5.13
N ALA A 286 0.85 -18.71 4.23
CA ALA A 286 0.48 -17.43 3.63
C ALA A 286 0.78 -17.33 2.14
N VAL A 287 -0.08 -16.57 1.46
CA VAL A 287 0.15 -16.03 0.12
C VAL A 287 0.34 -14.54 0.25
N ALA A 288 1.42 -14.01 -0.33
CA ALA A 288 1.74 -12.59 -0.29
C ALA A 288 2.14 -12.06 -1.67
N LEU A 289 1.64 -10.88 -1.99
CA LEU A 289 1.91 -10.14 -3.22
C LEU A 289 2.87 -8.99 -2.90
N TYR A 290 3.98 -8.92 -3.63
CA TYR A 290 5.02 -7.91 -3.44
C TYR A 290 5.31 -7.15 -4.74
N LEU A 291 5.84 -5.96 -4.57
CA LEU A 291 6.60 -5.26 -5.60
C LEU A 291 8.05 -5.79 -5.59
N GLY A 292 8.52 -6.33 -6.71
CA GLY A 292 9.88 -6.85 -6.86
C GLY A 292 9.99 -7.97 -7.89
N ASP A 293 11.13 -8.66 -7.86
CA ASP A 293 11.43 -9.79 -8.75
C ASP A 293 11.46 -11.11 -7.97
N ALA A 294 11.19 -12.23 -8.63
CA ALA A 294 11.31 -13.56 -8.00
C ALA A 294 12.73 -13.86 -7.47
N SER A 295 13.77 -13.17 -7.97
CA SER A 295 15.13 -13.30 -7.44
C SER A 295 15.33 -12.71 -6.04
N ASP A 296 14.42 -11.83 -5.59
CA ASP A 296 14.47 -11.20 -4.28
C ASP A 296 14.00 -12.16 -3.17
N PHE A 297 13.28 -13.22 -3.54
CA PHE A 297 12.77 -14.25 -2.64
C PHE A 297 13.36 -15.65 -2.98
N PRO A 298 14.66 -15.89 -2.77
CA PRO A 298 15.18 -17.25 -2.74
C PRO A 298 14.41 -18.11 -1.72
N THR A 299 14.31 -19.42 -1.94
CA THR A 299 13.75 -20.34 -0.93
C THR A 299 14.42 -20.14 0.43
N ASP A 300 13.63 -20.25 1.50
CA ASP A 300 13.98 -19.94 2.89
C ASP A 300 14.22 -18.43 3.18
N THR A 301 13.65 -17.52 2.37
CA THR A 301 13.64 -16.08 2.70
C THR A 301 12.70 -15.85 3.88
N PRO A 302 13.14 -15.24 4.99
CA PRO A 302 12.28 -14.96 6.12
C PRO A 302 11.10 -14.05 5.75
N VAL A 303 9.97 -14.21 6.42
CA VAL A 303 8.80 -13.31 6.28
C VAL A 303 9.22 -11.84 6.41
N THR A 304 8.71 -11.00 5.51
CA THR A 304 9.04 -9.58 5.42
C THR A 304 7.84 -8.77 4.97
N THR A 305 7.73 -7.54 5.47
CA THR A 305 6.73 -6.55 5.02
C THR A 305 7.32 -5.51 4.08
N LEU A 306 8.63 -5.58 3.80
CA LEU A 306 9.27 -4.70 2.83
C LEU A 306 8.68 -4.97 1.45
N ASN A 307 8.22 -3.91 0.78
CA ASN A 307 7.57 -3.94 -0.54
C ASN A 307 6.29 -4.80 -0.61
N LEU A 308 5.67 -5.14 0.52
CA LEU A 308 4.43 -5.91 0.57
C LEU A 308 3.25 -5.06 0.08
N ILE A 309 2.45 -5.61 -0.84
CA ILE A 309 1.23 -5.00 -1.37
C ILE A 309 0.01 -5.58 -0.66
N ASP A 310 -0.23 -6.88 -0.82
CA ASP A 310 -1.37 -7.60 -0.23
C ASP A 310 -0.92 -8.96 0.31
N ALA A 311 -1.69 -9.51 1.24
CA ALA A 311 -1.47 -10.84 1.76
C ALA A 311 -2.76 -11.46 2.31
N ILE A 312 -2.80 -12.79 2.29
CA ILE A 312 -3.69 -13.61 3.10
C ILE A 312 -2.83 -14.61 3.87
N VAL A 313 -3.05 -14.68 5.18
CA VAL A 313 -2.62 -15.81 6.01
C VAL A 313 -3.83 -16.71 6.14
N TYR A 314 -3.71 -17.97 5.76
CA TYR A 314 -4.82 -18.92 5.70
C TYR A 314 -4.49 -20.19 6.50
N ASP A 315 -5.51 -21.01 6.76
CA ASP A 315 -5.35 -22.37 7.27
C ASP A 315 -6.41 -23.37 6.82
N THR A 316 -6.21 -24.63 7.21
CA THR A 316 -7.10 -25.77 6.92
C THR A 316 -7.67 -26.42 8.20
N ASP A 317 -8.13 -25.63 9.18
CA ASP A 317 -8.44 -25.98 10.58
C ASP A 317 -7.21 -26.08 11.52
N ASP A 318 -6.17 -25.32 11.21
CA ASP A 318 -4.98 -25.24 12.04
C ASP A 318 -5.09 -24.10 13.07
N ALA A 319 -4.10 -23.98 13.96
CA ALA A 319 -4.03 -22.85 14.86
C ALA A 319 -3.41 -21.64 14.14
N ASP A 320 -3.90 -20.44 14.43
CA ASP A 320 -3.33 -19.18 13.94
C ASP A 320 -1.81 -19.13 14.13
N ASP A 321 -1.09 -18.78 13.07
CA ASP A 321 0.35 -18.55 13.10
C ASP A 321 0.68 -17.07 13.39
N PRO A 322 1.19 -16.72 14.59
CA PRO A 322 1.47 -15.32 14.92
C PRO A 322 2.66 -14.72 14.14
N GLY A 323 3.55 -15.55 13.61
CA GLY A 323 4.71 -15.13 12.82
C GLY A 323 4.28 -14.62 11.45
N LEU A 324 3.36 -15.33 10.80
CA LEU A 324 2.80 -14.91 9.51
C LEU A 324 1.80 -13.77 9.60
N LEU A 325 1.07 -13.61 10.73
CA LEU A 325 0.11 -12.52 10.92
C LEU A 325 0.71 -11.10 10.76
N VAL A 326 2.03 -10.95 10.79
CA VAL A 326 2.71 -9.68 10.49
C VAL A 326 2.43 -9.18 9.06
N LEU A 327 2.07 -10.08 8.15
CA LEU A 327 1.71 -9.77 6.77
C LEU A 327 0.34 -9.08 6.67
N LEU A 328 -0.50 -9.12 7.70
CA LEU A 328 -1.85 -8.55 7.68
C LEU A 328 -1.92 -7.18 8.37
N LEU A 329 -3.03 -6.46 8.20
CA LEU A 329 -3.32 -5.30 9.06
C LEU A 329 -3.53 -5.75 10.52
N PRO A 330 -3.28 -4.87 11.52
CA PRO A 330 -3.50 -5.23 12.91
C PRO A 330 -4.91 -5.77 13.17
N SER A 331 -5.00 -6.85 13.93
CA SER A 331 -6.26 -7.52 14.33
C SER A 331 -7.02 -8.24 13.21
N GLN A 332 -6.43 -8.38 12.02
CA GLN A 332 -6.98 -9.22 10.96
C GLN A 332 -6.73 -10.71 11.28
N PRO A 333 -7.73 -11.58 11.09
CA PRO A 333 -7.61 -12.99 11.41
C PRO A 333 -6.83 -13.76 10.33
N GLN A 334 -6.21 -14.87 10.73
CA GLN A 334 -5.91 -15.95 9.79
C GLN A 334 -7.22 -16.55 9.26
N VAL A 335 -7.30 -16.81 7.96
CA VAL A 335 -8.52 -17.25 7.29
C VAL A 335 -8.56 -18.77 7.18
N ASN A 336 -9.42 -19.41 7.95
CA ASN A 336 -9.62 -20.85 7.88
C ASN A 336 -10.50 -21.24 6.68
N GLU A 337 -9.95 -21.93 5.69
CA GLU A 337 -10.63 -22.44 4.50
C GLU A 337 -11.75 -23.44 4.83
N ASN A 338 -11.58 -24.21 5.90
CA ASN A 338 -12.61 -25.07 6.46
C ASN A 338 -13.53 -24.33 7.46
N GLY A 339 -13.50 -23.00 7.54
CA GLY A 339 -14.34 -22.20 8.45
C GLY A 339 -15.84 -22.44 8.30
N ALA A 340 -16.30 -22.84 7.11
CA ALA A 340 -17.69 -23.26 6.82
C ALA A 340 -17.94 -24.78 6.92
N GLY A 341 -16.93 -25.58 7.28
CA GLY A 341 -16.98 -27.03 7.42
C GLY A 341 -16.96 -27.81 6.10
N ALA A 342 -16.41 -27.19 5.05
CA ALA A 342 -16.35 -27.75 3.70
C ALA A 342 -15.03 -27.40 2.97
N GLY A 343 -13.89 -27.38 3.67
CA GLY A 343 -12.56 -26.95 3.18
C GLY A 343 -12.24 -27.49 1.79
N THR A 344 -12.16 -28.82 1.62
CA THR A 344 -11.97 -29.50 0.31
C THR A 344 -12.92 -29.13 -0.86
N ALA A 345 -13.96 -28.32 -0.63
CA ALA A 345 -14.96 -27.90 -1.62
C ALA A 345 -15.19 -26.38 -1.66
N HIS A 346 -14.56 -25.61 -0.78
CA HIS A 346 -14.65 -24.17 -0.67
C HIS A 346 -13.26 -23.56 -0.79
N SER A 347 -13.20 -22.31 -1.22
CA SER A 347 -12.00 -21.48 -1.19
C SER A 347 -12.20 -20.34 -0.20
N ASN A 348 -11.13 -19.60 0.06
CA ASN A 348 -11.17 -18.31 0.73
C ASN A 348 -11.36 -17.19 -0.31
N GLN A 349 -12.53 -16.56 -0.33
CA GLN A 349 -12.88 -15.49 -1.28
C GLN A 349 -13.15 -14.17 -0.58
N ARG A 350 -12.60 -13.06 -1.09
CA ARG A 350 -13.07 -11.72 -0.68
C ARG A 350 -14.52 -11.52 -1.13
N PHE A 351 -15.35 -10.96 -0.26
CA PHE A 351 -16.76 -10.72 -0.61
C PHE A 351 -17.23 -9.31 -0.22
N PRO A 352 -17.58 -8.44 -1.19
CA PRO A 352 -17.46 -8.62 -2.66
C PRO A 352 -15.99 -8.67 -3.12
N ASP A 353 -15.77 -8.93 -4.42
CA ASP A 353 -14.45 -8.88 -5.04
C ASP A 353 -13.70 -7.59 -4.66
N GLY A 354 -12.40 -7.71 -4.44
CA GLY A 354 -11.57 -6.58 -4.01
C GLY A 354 -11.75 -6.20 -2.54
N GLY A 355 -11.44 -4.95 -2.21
CA GLY A 355 -11.53 -4.42 -0.86
C GLY A 355 -10.24 -3.76 -0.40
N VAL A 356 -9.96 -3.83 0.90
CA VAL A 356 -8.77 -3.22 1.52
C VAL A 356 -7.61 -4.22 1.51
N LEU A 357 -6.43 -3.76 1.09
CA LEU A 357 -5.22 -4.56 1.14
C LEU A 357 -4.93 -5.02 2.57
N ARG A 358 -4.52 -6.28 2.71
CA ARG A 358 -4.13 -6.95 3.94
C ARG A 358 -5.26 -7.05 4.99
N GLU A 359 -6.49 -6.67 4.63
CA GLU A 359 -7.70 -6.95 5.38
C GLU A 359 -8.21 -8.35 5.00
N THR A 360 -8.42 -9.22 5.99
CA THR A 360 -8.90 -10.60 5.78
C THR A 360 -10.28 -10.87 6.36
N THR A 361 -10.84 -9.95 7.14
CA THR A 361 -12.23 -10.04 7.66
C THR A 361 -13.29 -10.06 6.56
N SER A 362 -12.96 -9.62 5.34
CA SER A 362 -13.83 -9.67 4.17
C SER A 362 -13.90 -11.06 3.51
N TYR A 363 -13.03 -11.99 3.90
CA TYR A 363 -13.00 -13.32 3.29
C TYR A 363 -14.13 -14.23 3.80
N LEU A 364 -14.71 -15.00 2.89
CA LEU A 364 -15.73 -16.01 3.15
C LEU A 364 -15.31 -17.36 2.56
N GLN A 365 -15.74 -18.44 3.23
CA GLN A 365 -15.55 -19.81 2.74
C GLN A 365 -16.74 -20.24 1.90
N VAL A 366 -16.59 -20.26 0.57
CA VAL A 366 -17.66 -20.59 -0.39
C VAL A 366 -17.08 -21.36 -1.60
N PRO A 367 -17.90 -21.99 -2.46
CA PRO A 367 -17.39 -22.75 -3.60
C PRO A 367 -16.57 -21.90 -4.58
N PRO A 368 -15.44 -22.42 -5.10
CA PRO A 368 -14.46 -21.62 -5.83
C PRO A 368 -14.96 -21.00 -7.15
N THR A 369 -14.49 -19.79 -7.46
CA THR A 369 -14.94 -18.95 -8.59
C THR A 369 -13.82 -18.42 -9.49
N PRO A 370 -12.77 -19.22 -9.82
CA PRO A 370 -11.60 -18.71 -10.54
C PRO A 370 -11.97 -18.07 -11.89
N GLY A 371 -11.52 -16.83 -12.09
CA GLY A 371 -11.76 -15.94 -13.21
C GLY A 371 -13.18 -15.40 -13.30
N MET A 372 -13.95 -15.37 -12.20
CA MET A 372 -15.33 -14.89 -12.16
C MET A 372 -15.63 -14.13 -10.86
N THR A 373 -16.52 -13.15 -10.94
CA THR A 373 -16.96 -12.36 -9.78
C THR A 373 -17.55 -13.22 -8.65
N ASP A 374 -17.17 -12.89 -7.42
CA ASP A 374 -17.68 -13.48 -6.19
C ASP A 374 -19.08 -12.94 -5.85
N VAL A 375 -19.55 -11.88 -6.53
CA VAL A 375 -20.89 -11.32 -6.34
C VAL A 375 -21.96 -12.14 -7.09
N PRO A 376 -23.05 -12.57 -6.43
CA PRO A 376 -24.15 -13.24 -7.12
C PRO A 376 -24.79 -12.35 -8.20
N VAL A 377 -25.05 -12.93 -9.38
CA VAL A 377 -25.66 -12.29 -10.57
C VAL A 377 -26.95 -11.49 -10.27
N GLU A 378 -27.68 -11.81 -9.20
CA GLU A 378 -28.92 -11.10 -8.82
C GLU A 378 -28.68 -9.69 -8.22
N LEU A 379 -27.47 -9.35 -7.77
CA LEU A 379 -27.14 -8.02 -7.22
C LEU A 379 -26.59 -7.04 -8.28
N GLN A 380 -26.12 -7.52 -9.44
CA GLN A 380 -25.66 -6.66 -10.54
C GLN A 380 -26.80 -5.95 -11.30
N ALA A 381 -28.07 -6.34 -11.06
CA ALA A 381 -29.23 -5.79 -11.75
C ALA A 381 -29.78 -4.46 -11.18
N PHE A 382 -29.15 -3.91 -10.12
CA PHE A 382 -29.65 -2.69 -9.44
C PHE A 382 -28.85 -1.41 -9.72
N SER A 383 -27.73 -1.46 -10.43
CA SER A 383 -26.86 -0.30 -10.69
C SER A 383 -27.08 0.39 -12.05
N VAL A 384 -28.15 0.07 -12.78
CA VAL A 384 -28.55 0.83 -13.98
C VAL A 384 -30.03 1.23 -13.90
N GLN A 385 -30.28 2.43 -13.35
CA GLN A 385 -31.43 3.29 -13.72
C GLN A 385 -31.05 4.76 -13.76
#